data_AF-A0A6I1B6B5-F1
#
_entry.id   AF-A0A6I1B6B5-F1
#
_cell.length_a   1.000
_cell.length_b   1.000
_cell.length_c   1.000
_cell.angle_alpha   90.00
_cell.angle_beta   90.00
_cell.angle_gamma   90.00
#
_symmetry.space_group_name_H-M   'P 1'
#
loop_
_entity.id
_entity.type
_entity.pdbx_description
1 polymer ?
#
loop_
_entity_poly.entity_id
_entity_poly.type
_entity_poly.pdbx_seq_one_letter_code
_entity_poly.pdbx_strand_id
1 'polypeptide(L)'
;MKKYIGTKQIEAEPMTMGEAYERDLLQVGRVPDAEYAKRMGYHVKYADGYESWSPAEPFEEAYKLADTSLDRMQIEAEEVNGRYVKLAAFIDSGKMDEVVNDMYNKCLLEMQCCTMFDYIRLLDTRIQRMQGSDGAKVIKMNFGMAIMALKAGFPIRRSGWNGKGLMVFKQVPAHIDSDIIPKMQSIPQSAKDLILKGKGFIDYTSQCLIYNENTGRADSWVPSISDVFAEDWEIVE
;
A
#
# COMPACT_ATOMS: atom_id res chain seq x y z
N MET A 1 -16.04 33.05 -5.13
CA MET A 1 -14.59 32.88 -5.40
C MET A 1 -14.33 31.45 -5.82
N LYS A 2 -13.36 31.20 -6.70
CA LYS A 2 -12.94 29.83 -7.07
C LYS A 2 -11.92 29.32 -6.05
N LYS A 3 -11.95 28.01 -5.76
CA LYS A 3 -10.99 27.34 -4.86
C LYS A 3 -10.03 26.50 -5.70
N TYR A 4 -8.77 26.47 -5.30
CA TYR A 4 -7.69 25.71 -5.97
C TYR A 4 -6.99 24.84 -4.91
N ILE A 5 -6.58 23.64 -5.29
CA ILE A 5 -5.82 22.70 -4.44
C ILE A 5 -4.50 22.43 -5.17
N GLY A 6 -3.39 22.48 -4.44
CA GLY A 6 -2.07 22.14 -4.97
C GLY A 6 -1.19 21.56 -3.86
N THR A 7 -0.24 20.73 -4.25
CA THR A 7 0.80 20.16 -3.36
C THR A 7 2.15 20.73 -3.77
N LYS A 8 3.02 21.04 -2.79
CA LYS A 8 4.37 21.56 -3.04
C LYS A 8 5.34 20.97 -2.02
N GLN A 9 6.53 20.59 -2.49
CA GLN A 9 7.69 20.31 -1.65
C GLN A 9 8.64 21.51 -1.68
N ILE A 10 9.21 21.86 -0.54
CA ILE A 10 10.11 23.00 -0.35
C ILE A 10 11.28 22.60 0.54
N GLU A 11 12.36 23.37 0.47
CA GLU A 11 13.46 23.32 1.44
C GLU A 11 13.26 24.43 2.48
N ALA A 12 13.54 24.15 3.75
CA ALA A 12 13.43 25.15 4.80
C ALA A 12 14.43 24.95 5.94
N GLU A 13 14.89 26.06 6.52
CA GLU A 13 15.75 26.09 7.71
C GLU A 13 15.23 27.15 8.71
N PRO A 14 15.35 26.93 10.03
CA PRO A 14 14.94 27.92 11.03
C PRO A 14 15.68 29.24 10.85
N MET A 15 14.98 30.37 10.95
CA MET A 15 15.55 31.70 10.82
C MET A 15 14.69 32.75 11.54
N THR A 16 15.33 33.71 12.21
CA THR A 16 14.64 34.86 12.78
C THR A 16 14.23 35.88 11.70
N MET A 17 13.19 36.66 11.95
CA MET A 17 12.77 37.70 11.01
C MET A 17 13.85 38.79 10.82
N GLY A 18 14.69 39.04 11.83
CA GLY A 18 15.82 39.97 11.74
C GLY A 18 16.89 39.49 10.75
N GLU A 19 17.32 38.22 10.85
CA GLU A 19 18.24 37.61 9.89
C GLU A 19 17.66 37.59 8.48
N ALA A 20 16.35 37.34 8.35
CA ALA A 20 15.66 37.38 7.07
C ALA A 20 15.65 38.79 6.44
N TYR A 21 15.54 39.84 7.26
CA TYR A 21 15.65 41.22 6.79
C TYR A 21 17.05 41.54 6.28
N GLU A 22 18.09 41.12 7.00
CA GLU A 22 19.49 41.31 6.58
C GLU A 22 19.85 40.57 5.28
N ARG A 23 19.11 39.50 4.96
CA ARG A 23 19.26 38.68 3.75
C ARG A 23 18.30 39.04 2.61
N ASP A 24 17.55 40.13 2.72
CA ASP A 24 16.53 40.55 1.73
C ASP A 24 15.46 39.48 1.42
N LEU A 25 15.13 38.62 2.41
CA LEU A 25 14.15 37.54 2.29
C LEU A 25 12.71 37.97 2.65
N LEU A 26 12.54 39.22 3.09
CA LEU A 26 11.23 39.80 3.39
C LEU A 26 10.64 40.50 2.16
N GLN A 27 9.33 40.75 2.19
CA GLN A 27 8.68 41.56 1.17
C GLN A 27 9.31 42.95 1.09
N VAL A 28 9.46 43.48 -0.13
CA VAL A 28 10.05 44.79 -0.40
C VAL A 28 9.40 45.86 0.47
N GLY A 29 10.22 46.62 1.21
CA GLY A 29 9.78 47.69 2.10
C GLY A 29 9.36 47.25 3.50
N ARG A 30 9.41 45.96 3.82
CA ARG A 30 9.10 45.45 5.17
C ARG A 30 10.34 45.52 6.06
N VAL A 31 10.32 46.43 7.04
CA VAL A 31 11.36 46.57 8.07
C VAL A 31 10.79 46.09 9.41
N PRO A 32 11.34 45.03 10.04
CA PRO A 32 10.90 44.59 11.36
C PRO A 32 11.37 45.56 12.44
N ASP A 33 10.54 45.80 13.45
CA ASP A 33 11.00 46.43 14.69
C ASP A 33 11.80 45.44 15.56
N ALA A 34 12.37 45.94 16.67
CA ALA A 34 13.23 45.15 17.54
C ALA A 34 12.53 43.92 18.19
N GLU A 35 11.21 43.95 18.33
CA GLU A 35 10.43 42.82 18.87
C GLU A 35 10.11 41.81 17.78
N TYR A 36 9.63 42.28 16.62
CA TYR A 36 9.33 41.43 15.48
C TYR A 36 10.58 40.77 14.90
N ALA A 37 11.74 41.43 14.93
CA ALA A 37 13.00 40.87 14.48
C ALA A 37 13.40 39.58 15.21
N LYS A 38 12.93 39.40 16.46
CA LYS A 38 13.20 38.21 17.28
C LYS A 38 12.25 37.04 16.99
N ARG A 39 11.20 37.25 16.18
CA ARG A 39 10.24 36.19 15.89
C ARG A 39 10.89 35.09 15.07
N MET A 40 10.67 33.86 15.52
CA MET A 40 11.10 32.67 14.80
C MET A 40 10.21 32.40 13.59
N GLY A 41 10.85 31.90 12.56
CA GLY A 41 10.22 31.40 11.34
C GLY A 41 11.20 30.55 10.58
N TYR A 42 10.99 30.47 9.28
CA TYR A 42 11.76 29.63 8.38
C TYR A 42 12.18 30.43 7.16
N HIS A 43 13.45 30.33 6.79
CA HIS A 43 13.88 30.59 5.43
C HIS A 43 13.38 29.44 4.56
N VAL A 44 12.65 29.76 3.51
CA VAL A 44 12.00 28.83 2.60
C VAL A 44 12.54 29.02 1.20
N LYS A 45 12.95 27.93 0.56
CA LYS A 45 13.38 27.89 -0.82
C LYS A 45 12.46 27.00 -1.65
N TYR A 46 11.96 27.57 -2.74
CA TYR A 46 11.07 26.91 -3.69
C TYR A 46 11.86 26.30 -4.86
N ALA A 47 11.23 25.36 -5.57
CA ALA A 47 11.85 24.62 -6.68
C ALA A 47 12.24 25.52 -7.88
N ASP A 48 11.60 26.68 -8.05
CA ASP A 48 11.94 27.67 -9.06
C ASP A 48 13.09 28.60 -8.64
N GLY A 49 13.67 28.37 -7.45
CA GLY A 49 14.73 29.18 -6.87
C GLY A 49 14.24 30.44 -6.16
N TYR A 50 12.92 30.66 -6.08
CA TYR A 50 12.38 31.73 -5.23
C TYR A 50 12.68 31.42 -3.76
N GLU A 51 13.14 32.42 -3.01
CA GLU A 51 13.44 32.32 -1.59
C GLU A 51 12.62 33.36 -0.82
N SER A 52 12.16 33.01 0.37
CA SER A 52 11.37 33.91 1.23
C SER A 52 11.47 33.50 2.69
N TRP A 53 11.01 34.36 3.60
CA TRP A 53 10.82 34.00 5.00
C TRP A 53 9.35 33.79 5.32
N SER A 54 9.04 32.70 6.02
CA SER A 54 7.71 32.34 6.49
C SER A 54 7.65 32.32 8.02
N PRO A 55 6.60 32.88 8.66
CA PRO A 55 6.43 32.76 10.11
C PRO A 55 6.26 31.29 10.54
N ALA A 56 6.74 30.93 11.74
CA ALA A 56 6.78 29.53 12.19
C ALA A 56 5.40 28.86 12.22
N GLU A 57 4.41 29.46 12.90
CA GLU A 57 3.07 28.87 13.06
C GLU A 57 2.36 28.53 11.73
N PRO A 58 2.18 29.45 10.76
CA PRO A 58 1.56 29.11 9.48
C PRO A 58 2.42 28.17 8.62
N PHE A 59 3.75 28.16 8.82
CA PHE A 59 4.63 27.24 8.13
C PHE A 59 4.42 25.80 8.63
N GLU A 60 4.41 25.58 9.94
CA GLU A 60 4.24 24.25 10.56
C GLU A 60 2.82 23.69 10.39
N GLU A 61 1.82 24.57 10.24
CA GLU A 61 0.46 24.18 9.85
C GLU A 61 0.41 23.67 8.41
N ALA A 62 1.08 24.37 7.48
CA ALA A 62 1.03 24.08 6.05
C ALA A 62 1.99 22.98 5.59
N TYR A 63 3.13 22.80 6.27
CA TYR A 63 4.20 21.89 5.85
C TYR A 63 4.54 20.89 6.96
N LYS A 64 4.87 19.67 6.54
CA LYS A 64 5.36 18.59 7.42
C LYS A 64 6.80 18.25 7.04
N LEU A 65 7.65 18.06 8.05
CA LEU A 65 9.06 17.72 7.84
C LEU A 65 9.16 16.30 7.28
N ALA A 66 9.83 16.16 6.14
CA ALA A 66 9.94 14.91 5.38
C ALA A 66 11.41 14.53 5.12
N ASP A 67 12.22 14.59 6.18
CA ASP A 67 13.68 14.45 6.14
C ASP A 67 14.11 13.03 5.76
N THR A 68 13.42 12.03 6.30
CA THR A 68 13.66 10.62 6.02
C THR A 68 12.57 10.00 5.16
N SER A 69 12.86 8.83 4.57
CA SER A 69 11.84 8.01 3.91
C SER A 69 10.74 7.54 4.87
N LEU A 70 11.05 7.42 6.17
CA LEU A 70 10.09 7.06 7.20
C LEU A 70 9.11 8.22 7.43
N ASP A 71 9.62 9.44 7.56
CA ASP A 71 8.77 10.64 7.75
C ASP A 71 7.78 10.81 6.60
N ARG A 72 8.25 10.63 5.35
CA ARG A 72 7.37 10.67 4.16
C ARG A 72 6.25 9.64 4.23
N MET A 73 6.57 8.42 4.66
CA MET A 73 5.59 7.34 4.78
C MET A 73 4.58 7.60 5.90
N GLN A 74 5.04 8.18 7.02
CA GLN A 74 4.18 8.58 8.13
C GLN A 74 3.24 9.72 7.74
N ILE A 75 3.74 10.76 7.07
CA ILE A 75 2.92 11.86 6.52
C ILE A 75 1.85 11.30 5.58
N GLU A 76 2.24 10.42 4.66
CA GLU A 76 1.30 9.77 3.74
C GLU A 76 0.24 8.95 4.49
N ALA A 77 0.65 8.15 5.48
CA ALA A 77 -0.27 7.37 6.30
C ALA A 77 -1.28 8.25 7.04
N GLU A 78 -0.84 9.35 7.65
CA GLU A 78 -1.69 10.33 8.33
C GLU A 78 -2.69 11.00 7.36
N GLU A 79 -2.24 11.42 6.18
CA GLU A 79 -3.10 12.05 5.17
C GLU A 79 -4.15 11.10 4.60
N VAL A 80 -3.77 9.87 4.30
CA VAL A 80 -4.71 8.86 3.80
C VAL A 80 -5.68 8.46 4.91
N ASN A 81 -5.19 8.25 6.14
CA ASN A 81 -6.03 7.94 7.29
C ASN A 81 -7.04 9.06 7.59
N GLY A 82 -6.61 10.32 7.56
CA GLY A 82 -7.50 11.47 7.74
C GLY A 82 -8.62 11.56 6.68
N ARG A 83 -8.34 11.14 5.44
CA ARG A 83 -9.36 11.03 4.37
C ARG A 83 -10.25 9.81 4.57
N TYR A 84 -9.67 8.66 4.94
CA TYR A 84 -10.37 7.41 5.22
C TYR A 84 -11.38 7.60 6.34
N VAL A 85 -10.98 8.15 7.48
CA VAL A 85 -11.87 8.37 8.64
C VAL A 85 -13.08 9.23 8.26
N LYS A 86 -12.89 10.27 7.43
CA LYS A 86 -13.99 11.12 6.96
C LYS A 86 -14.93 10.37 6.03
N LEU A 87 -14.39 9.54 5.13
CA LEU A 87 -15.19 8.73 4.20
C LEU A 87 -15.95 7.62 4.94
N ALA A 88 -15.28 6.87 5.82
CA ALA A 88 -15.89 5.85 6.66
C ALA A 88 -17.02 6.45 7.50
N ALA A 89 -16.78 7.56 8.19
CA ALA A 89 -17.83 8.25 8.96
C ALA A 89 -19.01 8.71 8.10
N PHE A 90 -18.76 9.14 6.85
CA PHE A 90 -19.83 9.48 5.91
C PHE A 90 -20.69 8.27 5.54
N ILE A 91 -20.06 7.13 5.23
CA ILE A 91 -20.73 5.86 4.91
C ILE A 91 -21.51 5.33 6.12
N ASP A 92 -20.83 5.17 7.26
CA ASP A 92 -21.38 4.59 8.50
C ASP A 92 -22.54 5.42 9.07
N SER A 93 -22.56 6.73 8.79
CA SER A 93 -23.64 7.61 9.22
C SER A 93 -24.96 7.41 8.47
N GLY A 94 -24.99 6.60 7.40
CA GLY A 94 -26.15 6.42 6.52
C GLY A 94 -26.37 7.59 5.54
N LYS A 95 -25.64 8.70 5.68
CA LYS A 95 -25.75 9.87 4.79
C LYS A 95 -25.46 9.54 3.32
N MET A 96 -24.61 8.56 3.05
CA MET A 96 -24.37 8.08 1.70
C MET A 96 -25.69 7.70 1.01
N ASP A 97 -26.60 7.03 1.71
CA ASP A 97 -27.88 6.60 1.14
C ASP A 97 -28.84 7.77 0.89
N GLU A 98 -28.70 8.85 1.64
CA GLU A 98 -29.52 10.05 1.51
C GLU A 98 -29.10 10.94 0.33
N VAL A 99 -27.79 11.06 0.08
CA VAL A 99 -27.26 12.07 -0.86
C VAL A 99 -26.70 11.48 -2.15
N VAL A 100 -26.38 10.19 -2.19
CA VAL A 100 -25.84 9.51 -3.38
C VAL A 100 -26.95 8.72 -4.04
N ASN A 101 -27.48 9.25 -5.15
CA ASN A 101 -28.65 8.65 -5.82
C ASN A 101 -28.31 7.44 -6.71
N ASP A 102 -27.03 7.27 -7.09
CA ASP A 102 -26.60 6.24 -8.02
C ASP A 102 -25.97 5.05 -7.29
N MET A 103 -26.54 3.85 -7.52
CA MET A 103 -26.10 2.61 -6.85
C MET A 103 -24.64 2.26 -7.19
N TYR A 104 -24.21 2.54 -8.42
CA TYR A 104 -22.84 2.27 -8.82
C TYR A 104 -21.86 3.17 -8.05
N ASN A 105 -22.15 4.47 -7.93
CA ASN A 105 -21.36 5.38 -7.10
C ASN A 105 -21.33 5.00 -5.61
N LYS A 106 -22.42 4.46 -5.05
CA LYS A 106 -22.38 3.90 -3.67
C LYS A 106 -21.37 2.76 -3.58
N CYS A 107 -21.42 1.81 -4.52
CA CYS A 107 -20.46 0.73 -4.59
C CYS A 107 -19.01 1.22 -4.78
N LEU A 108 -18.80 2.26 -5.61
CA LEU A 108 -17.48 2.87 -5.77
C LEU A 108 -16.96 3.50 -4.48
N LEU A 109 -17.81 4.16 -3.68
CA LEU A 109 -17.43 4.74 -2.39
C LEU A 109 -17.07 3.68 -1.36
N GLU A 110 -17.82 2.58 -1.30
CA GLU A 110 -17.50 1.42 -0.46
C GLU A 110 -16.14 0.81 -0.86
N MET A 111 -15.93 0.56 -2.16
CA MET A 111 -14.66 0.05 -2.67
C MET A 111 -13.50 1.02 -2.41
N GLN A 112 -13.74 2.32 -2.54
CA GLN A 112 -12.76 3.35 -2.21
C GLN A 112 -12.40 3.29 -0.72
N CYS A 113 -13.39 3.23 0.17
CA CYS A 113 -13.18 3.15 1.62
C CYS A 113 -12.34 1.92 1.99
N CYS A 114 -12.73 0.74 1.48
CA CYS A 114 -11.99 -0.51 1.68
C CYS A 114 -10.57 -0.44 1.11
N THR A 115 -10.37 0.11 -0.09
CA THR A 115 -9.04 0.24 -0.71
C THR A 115 -8.13 1.19 0.08
N MET A 116 -8.70 2.28 0.62
CA MET A 116 -7.94 3.19 1.48
C MET A 116 -7.53 2.51 2.78
N PHE A 117 -8.42 1.75 3.40
CA PHE A 117 -8.10 0.96 4.59
C PHE A 117 -7.01 -0.08 4.32
N ASP A 118 -7.11 -0.78 3.17
CA ASP A 118 -6.10 -1.73 2.70
C ASP A 118 -4.73 -1.08 2.50
N TYR A 119 -4.71 0.15 1.99
CA TYR A 119 -3.48 0.91 1.80
C TYR A 119 -2.87 1.37 3.14
N ILE A 120 -3.70 1.88 4.06
CA ILE A 120 -3.27 2.32 5.39
C ILE A 120 -2.59 1.17 6.15
N ARG A 121 -3.20 -0.01 6.21
CA ARG A 121 -2.59 -1.15 6.90
C ARG A 121 -1.27 -1.61 6.28
N LEU A 122 -1.09 -1.46 4.96
CA LEU A 122 0.18 -1.72 4.30
C LEU A 122 1.24 -0.68 4.71
N LEU A 123 0.88 0.60 4.73
CA LEU A 123 1.77 1.67 5.20
C LEU A 123 2.14 1.44 6.67
N ASP A 124 1.18 1.18 7.55
CA ASP A 124 1.42 0.94 8.97
C ASP A 124 2.37 -0.24 9.20
N THR A 125 2.17 -1.37 8.51
CA THR A 125 3.09 -2.51 8.60
C THR A 125 4.48 -2.13 8.11
N ARG A 126 4.61 -1.40 6.99
CA ARG A 126 5.92 -0.96 6.47
C ARG A 126 6.62 0.02 7.43
N ILE A 127 5.89 0.98 8.00
CA ILE A 127 6.38 1.92 9.02
C ILE A 127 6.93 1.14 10.23
N GLN A 128 6.15 0.20 10.77
CA GLN A 128 6.58 -0.64 11.90
C GLN A 128 7.87 -1.42 11.59
N ARG A 129 7.96 -2.03 10.39
CA ARG A 129 9.18 -2.74 9.97
C ARG A 129 10.37 -1.79 9.83
N MET A 130 10.19 -0.60 9.26
CA MET A 130 11.25 0.42 9.18
C MET A 130 11.71 0.93 10.55
N GLN A 131 10.84 0.87 11.56
CA GLN A 131 11.15 1.18 12.95
C GLN A 131 11.79 0.01 13.72
N GLY A 132 12.07 -1.12 13.04
CA GLY A 132 12.77 -2.28 13.61
C GLY A 132 11.86 -3.43 14.07
N SER A 133 10.56 -3.39 13.78
CA SER A 133 9.65 -4.50 14.09
C SER A 133 9.64 -5.54 12.96
N ASP A 134 10.67 -6.38 12.88
CA ASP A 134 10.78 -7.41 11.81
C ASP A 134 9.62 -8.41 11.77
N GLY A 135 8.93 -8.63 12.91
CA GLY A 135 7.76 -9.50 12.98
C GLY A 135 6.44 -8.82 12.61
N ALA A 136 6.44 -7.54 12.23
CA ALA A 136 5.21 -6.83 11.89
C ALA A 136 4.60 -7.41 10.60
N LYS A 137 3.31 -7.74 10.71
CA LYS A 137 2.49 -8.32 9.64
C LYS A 137 1.29 -7.44 9.33
N VAL A 138 0.77 -7.58 8.13
CA VAL A 138 -0.47 -6.90 7.71
C VAL A 138 -1.63 -7.45 8.55
N ILE A 139 -2.30 -6.56 9.28
CA ILE A 139 -3.49 -6.93 10.04
C ILE A 139 -4.70 -7.08 9.11
N LYS A 140 -5.58 -8.04 9.41
CA LYS A 140 -6.82 -8.27 8.67
C LYS A 140 -6.66 -8.45 7.15
N MET A 141 -5.55 -9.04 6.68
CA MET A 141 -5.28 -9.17 5.25
C MET A 141 -6.43 -9.90 4.54
N ASN A 142 -7.08 -9.22 3.60
CA ASN A 142 -8.18 -9.79 2.83
C ASN A 142 -7.68 -10.66 1.68
N PHE A 143 -8.61 -11.40 1.06
CA PHE A 143 -8.30 -12.25 -0.08
C PHE A 143 -7.68 -11.48 -1.26
N GLY A 144 -8.11 -10.24 -1.52
CA GLY A 144 -7.56 -9.41 -2.60
C GLY A 144 -6.06 -9.17 -2.44
N MET A 145 -5.62 -8.84 -1.22
CA MET A 145 -4.20 -8.74 -0.90
C MET A 145 -3.47 -10.08 -0.99
N ALA A 146 -4.12 -11.17 -0.58
CA ALA A 146 -3.55 -12.51 -0.67
C ALA A 146 -3.26 -12.90 -2.13
N ILE A 147 -4.16 -12.54 -3.04
CA ILE A 147 -3.94 -12.68 -4.48
C ILE A 147 -2.79 -11.78 -4.98
N MET A 148 -2.64 -10.56 -4.46
CA MET A 148 -1.49 -9.70 -4.79
C MET A 148 -0.17 -10.35 -4.37
N ALA A 149 -0.10 -10.92 -3.17
CA ALA A 149 1.08 -11.67 -2.69
C ALA A 149 1.37 -12.89 -3.57
N LEU A 150 0.36 -13.70 -3.91
CA LEU A 150 0.51 -14.84 -4.82
C LEU A 150 1.01 -14.46 -6.20
N LYS A 151 0.50 -13.35 -6.75
CA LYS A 151 0.96 -12.82 -8.05
C LYS A 151 2.44 -12.42 -8.00
N ALA A 152 2.89 -11.91 -6.86
CA ALA A 152 4.28 -11.57 -6.59
C ALA A 152 5.15 -12.80 -6.22
N GLY A 153 4.58 -14.01 -6.15
CA GLY A 153 5.30 -15.26 -5.90
C GLY A 153 5.45 -15.62 -4.42
N PHE A 154 4.80 -14.88 -3.51
CA PHE A 154 4.85 -15.18 -2.08
C PHE A 154 3.82 -16.24 -1.70
N PRO A 155 4.18 -17.24 -0.87
CA PRO A 155 3.21 -18.16 -0.30
C PRO A 155 2.31 -17.45 0.71
N ILE A 156 1.06 -17.85 0.76
CA ILE A 156 0.04 -17.31 1.67
C ILE A 156 -0.59 -18.44 2.48
N ARG A 157 -1.23 -18.11 3.59
CA ARG A 157 -2.12 -19.04 4.31
C ARG A 157 -3.19 -18.29 5.08
N ARG A 158 -4.23 -19.00 5.51
CA ARG A 158 -5.19 -18.47 6.49
C ARG A 158 -4.77 -18.89 7.89
N SER A 159 -4.77 -17.95 8.82
CA SER A 159 -4.48 -18.23 10.23
C SER A 159 -5.57 -19.08 10.91
N GLY A 160 -6.81 -19.02 10.42
CA GLY A 160 -7.95 -19.79 10.90
C GLY A 160 -8.11 -21.19 10.30
N TRP A 161 -7.22 -21.65 9.42
CA TRP A 161 -7.27 -23.03 8.95
C TRP A 161 -6.97 -24.01 10.09
N ASN A 162 -7.78 -25.06 10.20
CA ASN A 162 -7.60 -26.15 11.18
C ASN A 162 -6.40 -27.07 10.87
N GLY A 163 -5.42 -26.60 10.10
CA GLY A 163 -4.19 -27.30 9.76
C GLY A 163 -3.01 -26.37 9.90
N LYS A 164 -2.24 -26.50 10.98
CA LYS A 164 -0.89 -25.91 11.05
C LYS A 164 -0.08 -26.48 9.89
N GLY A 165 0.70 -25.62 9.22
CA GLY A 165 1.57 -26.01 8.11
C GLY A 165 0.90 -26.14 6.74
N LEU A 166 -0.33 -25.65 6.59
CA LEU A 166 -0.93 -25.44 5.27
C LEU A 166 -0.50 -24.09 4.70
N MET A 167 -0.10 -24.09 3.44
CA MET A 167 0.22 -22.89 2.67
C MET A 167 -0.24 -23.03 1.22
N VAL A 168 -0.48 -21.91 0.58
CA VAL A 168 -0.84 -21.82 -0.83
C VAL A 168 0.21 -21.01 -1.55
N PHE A 169 0.66 -21.49 -2.71
CA PHE A 169 1.56 -20.74 -3.58
C PHE A 169 1.19 -20.92 -5.04
N LYS A 170 1.51 -19.90 -5.84
CA LYS A 170 1.34 -19.91 -7.29
C LYS A 170 2.48 -20.72 -7.91
N GLN A 171 2.16 -21.68 -8.76
CA GLN A 171 3.19 -22.34 -9.57
C GLN A 171 3.70 -21.40 -10.64
N VAL A 172 5.01 -21.41 -10.85
CA VAL A 172 5.64 -20.71 -11.97
C VAL A 172 5.16 -21.36 -13.28
N PRO A 173 4.71 -20.57 -14.27
CA PRO A 173 4.36 -21.12 -15.56
C PRO A 173 5.50 -21.93 -16.15
N ALA A 174 5.19 -23.11 -16.69
CA ALA A 174 6.19 -24.05 -17.17
C ALA A 174 5.76 -24.69 -18.49
N HIS A 175 6.69 -24.73 -19.43
CA HIS A 175 6.56 -25.47 -20.68
C HIS A 175 7.30 -26.80 -20.53
N ILE A 176 6.56 -27.90 -20.59
CA ILE A 176 7.12 -29.24 -20.47
C ILE A 176 7.09 -29.90 -21.84
N ASP A 177 8.27 -30.11 -22.42
CA ASP A 177 8.44 -30.68 -23.75
C ASP A 177 8.39 -32.22 -23.79
N SER A 178 8.52 -32.76 -25.01
CA SER A 178 8.50 -34.18 -25.31
C SER A 178 9.65 -34.97 -24.70
N ASP A 179 10.73 -34.32 -24.25
CA ASP A 179 11.88 -34.99 -23.63
C ASP A 179 11.68 -35.20 -22.13
N ILE A 180 10.80 -34.40 -21.53
CA ILE A 180 10.43 -34.47 -20.11
C ILE A 180 9.17 -35.33 -19.91
N ILE A 181 8.14 -35.19 -20.76
CA ILE A 181 6.84 -35.89 -20.61
C ILE A 181 6.98 -37.40 -20.32
N PRO A 182 7.81 -38.17 -21.06
CA PRO A 182 7.98 -39.61 -20.80
C PRO A 182 8.44 -39.92 -19.37
N LYS A 183 9.24 -39.03 -18.78
CA LYS A 183 9.87 -39.19 -17.46
C LYS A 183 8.98 -38.74 -16.30
N MET A 184 7.86 -38.06 -16.57
CA MET A 184 6.95 -37.58 -15.52
C MET A 184 6.29 -38.74 -14.78
N GLN A 185 6.46 -38.82 -13.46
CA GLN A 185 5.78 -39.81 -12.61
C GLN A 185 4.31 -39.44 -12.34
N SER A 186 3.96 -38.16 -12.51
CA SER A 186 2.63 -37.62 -12.24
C SER A 186 1.58 -37.88 -13.35
N ILE A 187 1.97 -38.50 -14.46
CA ILE A 187 1.09 -38.74 -15.62
C ILE A 187 1.08 -40.23 -15.99
N PRO A 188 -0.09 -40.89 -16.12
CA PRO A 188 -0.20 -42.26 -16.61
C PRO A 188 0.30 -42.42 -18.06
N GLN A 189 0.82 -43.59 -18.42
CA GLN A 189 1.39 -43.84 -19.76
C GLN A 189 0.39 -43.55 -20.89
N SER A 190 -0.86 -44.01 -20.76
CA SER A 190 -1.90 -43.78 -21.78
C SER A 190 -2.19 -42.28 -22.03
N ALA A 191 -2.04 -41.43 -21.01
CA ALA A 191 -2.19 -39.98 -21.18
C ALA A 191 -0.95 -39.36 -21.84
N LYS A 192 0.26 -39.82 -21.49
CA LYS A 192 1.50 -39.39 -22.16
C LYS A 192 1.44 -39.65 -23.66
N ASP A 193 0.98 -40.84 -24.05
CA ASP A 193 0.88 -41.24 -25.47
C ASP A 193 -0.06 -40.30 -26.24
N LEU A 194 -1.18 -39.89 -25.64
CA LEU A 194 -2.12 -38.94 -26.25
C LEU A 194 -1.50 -37.53 -26.38
N ILE A 195 -0.78 -37.06 -25.37
CA ILE A 195 -0.14 -35.73 -25.38
C ILE A 195 0.97 -35.68 -26.44
N LEU A 196 1.82 -36.70 -26.49
CA LEU A 196 2.92 -36.82 -27.44
C LEU A 196 2.43 -36.95 -28.89
N LYS A 197 1.35 -37.70 -29.11
CA LYS A 197 0.67 -37.76 -30.41
C LYS A 197 0.04 -36.42 -30.82
N GLY A 198 -0.40 -35.64 -29.84
CA GLY A 198 -1.02 -34.34 -30.03
C GLY A 198 0.01 -33.24 -30.31
N LYS A 199 0.17 -32.30 -29.38
CA LYS A 199 1.08 -31.16 -29.52
C LYS A 199 2.51 -31.47 -29.08
N GLY A 200 2.72 -32.54 -28.31
CA GLY A 200 4.05 -32.92 -27.83
C GLY A 200 4.55 -32.15 -26.61
N PHE A 201 3.73 -31.29 -25.99
CA PHE A 201 4.11 -30.50 -24.82
C PHE A 201 2.93 -30.28 -23.85
N ILE A 202 3.22 -29.84 -22.63
CA ILE A 202 2.26 -29.39 -21.61
C ILE A 202 2.64 -27.99 -21.15
N ASP A 203 1.69 -27.06 -21.20
CA ASP A 203 1.84 -25.73 -20.61
C ASP A 203 1.06 -25.63 -19.30
N TYR A 204 1.78 -25.41 -18.20
CA TYR A 204 1.21 -24.99 -16.94
C TYR A 204 1.20 -23.46 -16.89
N THR A 205 0.02 -22.83 -16.76
CA THR A 205 -0.13 -21.37 -16.91
C THR A 205 -0.71 -20.67 -15.68
N SER A 206 -1.71 -21.28 -15.04
CA SER A 206 -2.51 -20.64 -13.99
C SER A 206 -2.87 -21.63 -12.87
N GLN A 207 -1.84 -22.19 -12.23
CA GLN A 207 -2.02 -23.18 -11.16
C GLN A 207 -1.55 -22.63 -9.81
N CYS A 208 -2.33 -22.92 -8.78
CA CYS A 208 -1.95 -22.73 -7.38
C CYS A 208 -2.07 -24.07 -6.68
N LEU A 209 -1.12 -24.36 -5.81
CA LEU A 209 -1.15 -25.55 -4.97
C LEU A 209 -1.46 -25.16 -3.53
N ILE A 210 -2.18 -26.02 -2.82
CA ILE A 210 -2.18 -26.04 -1.37
C ILE A 210 -1.24 -27.16 -0.94
N TYR A 211 -0.28 -26.81 -0.11
CA TYR A 211 0.78 -27.70 0.36
C TYR A 211 0.71 -27.83 1.87
N ASN A 212 0.81 -29.06 2.35
CA ASN A 212 0.91 -29.39 3.76
C ASN A 212 2.34 -29.79 4.10
N GLU A 213 3.09 -28.90 4.75
CA GLU A 213 4.50 -29.12 5.09
C GLU A 213 4.71 -30.28 6.05
N ASN A 214 3.70 -30.64 6.85
CA ASN A 214 3.80 -31.76 7.80
C ASN A 214 3.66 -33.13 7.12
N THR A 215 3.11 -33.19 5.91
CA THR A 215 2.89 -34.47 5.19
C THR A 215 3.57 -34.53 3.83
N GLY A 216 4.04 -33.39 3.30
CA GLY A 216 4.55 -33.29 1.94
C GLY A 216 3.46 -33.35 0.86
N ARG A 217 2.18 -33.38 1.26
CA ARG A 217 1.06 -33.48 0.33
C ARG A 217 0.84 -32.12 -0.35
N ALA A 218 0.80 -32.15 -1.69
CA ALA A 218 0.42 -31.02 -2.52
C ALA A 218 -0.86 -31.38 -3.30
N ASP A 219 -1.89 -30.53 -3.17
CA ASP A 219 -3.14 -30.65 -3.92
C ASP A 219 -3.39 -29.36 -4.71
N SER A 220 -4.26 -29.44 -5.72
CA SER A 220 -4.76 -28.25 -6.40
C SER A 220 -5.53 -27.37 -5.41
N TRP A 221 -5.23 -26.08 -5.38
CA TRP A 221 -6.00 -25.13 -4.59
C TRP A 221 -7.03 -24.41 -5.45
N VAL A 222 -8.28 -24.47 -5.00
CA VAL A 222 -9.39 -23.67 -5.52
C VAL A 222 -9.97 -22.92 -4.32
N PRO A 223 -9.94 -21.58 -4.29
CA PRO A 223 -10.47 -20.82 -3.17
C PRO A 223 -11.98 -21.06 -3.05
N SER A 224 -12.43 -21.44 -1.85
CA SER A 224 -13.85 -21.46 -1.53
C SER A 224 -14.40 -20.04 -1.36
N ILE A 225 -15.72 -19.86 -1.36
CA ILE A 225 -16.30 -18.55 -1.07
C ILE A 225 -15.96 -18.07 0.35
N SER A 226 -15.77 -19.00 1.29
CA SER A 226 -15.28 -18.70 2.64
C SER A 226 -13.84 -18.20 2.65
N ASP A 227 -13.00 -18.62 1.69
CA ASP A 227 -11.64 -18.11 1.50
C ASP A 227 -11.65 -16.71 0.90
N VAL A 228 -12.57 -16.46 -0.04
CA VAL A 228 -12.74 -15.16 -0.70
C VAL A 228 -13.20 -14.07 0.28
N PHE A 229 -14.10 -14.40 1.22
CA PHE A 229 -14.59 -13.46 2.23
C PHE A 229 -13.76 -13.44 3.52
N ALA A 230 -12.63 -14.14 3.54
CA ALA A 230 -11.75 -14.16 4.71
C ALA A 230 -10.86 -12.91 4.78
N GLU A 231 -10.60 -12.49 6.01
CA GLU A 231 -9.71 -11.37 6.37
C GLU A 231 -8.53 -11.84 7.24
N ASP A 232 -8.32 -13.15 7.37
CA ASP A 232 -7.31 -13.74 8.24
C ASP A 232 -6.13 -14.33 7.46
N TRP A 233 -5.89 -13.81 6.26
CA TRP A 233 -4.75 -14.20 5.43
C TRP A 233 -3.44 -13.68 6.02
N GLU A 234 -2.35 -14.38 5.73
CA GLU A 234 -1.00 -13.93 6.01
C GLU A 234 -0.03 -14.46 4.96
N ILE A 235 1.09 -13.74 4.79
CA ILE A 235 2.24 -14.20 4.01
C ILE A 235 3.03 -15.19 4.88
N VAL A 236 3.48 -16.29 4.28
CA VAL A 236 4.38 -17.25 4.92
C VAL A 236 5.83 -16.79 4.68
N GLU A 237 6.59 -16.70 5.77
CA GLU A 237 8.03 -16.39 5.78
C GLU A 237 8.87 -17.66 5.80
#